data_AF-A0A944PNV3-F1
#
_entry.id   AF-A0A944PNV3-F1
#
_cell.length_a   1.000
_cell.length_b   1.000
_cell.length_c   1.000
_cell.angle_alpha   90.00
_cell.angle_beta   90.00
_cell.angle_gamma   90.00
#
_symmetry.space_group_name_H-M   'P 1'
#
loop_
_entity.id
_entity.type
_entity.pdbx_description
1 polymer ?
#
loop_
_entity_poly.entity_id
_entity_poly.type
_entity_poly.pdbx_seq_one_letter_code
_entity_poly.pdbx_strand_id
1 'polypeptide(L)'
;MPDRRQPDSSTDDNPFAAPPEGRPEQPWQPRGGGDGGTGGNDPKGSEGGRGGPARWDPTDPIQRRARYALLAGMWGFFFGIFGIPSVGLMLGALALYWGISALRGKPASTASTQPGASPTASPSPGGLAALGEAARPQRTAAVSGLITASLAILLAMTSYGLQLAYKDFYVCRDDALTQSAELQCNTLLPDNVVGAILKVRQ
;
A
#
# COMPACT_ATOMS: atom_id res chain seq x y z
N MET A 1 -30.49 -59.46 18.28
CA MET A 1 -29.76 -58.20 18.03
C MET A 1 -30.35 -57.48 16.83
N PRO A 2 -31.01 -56.33 17.00
CA PRO A 2 -31.16 -55.37 15.92
C PRO A 2 -30.11 -54.26 16.10
N ASP A 3 -29.08 -54.25 15.25
CA ASP A 3 -28.18 -53.10 15.07
C ASP A 3 -28.13 -52.77 13.58
N ARG A 4 -29.01 -51.88 13.14
CA ARG A 4 -28.79 -51.05 11.94
C ARG A 4 -29.03 -49.62 12.38
N ARG A 5 -27.96 -48.92 12.76
CA ARG A 5 -27.97 -47.46 12.89
C ARG A 5 -28.45 -46.90 11.56
N GLN A 6 -29.63 -46.30 11.55
CA GLN A 6 -30.02 -45.38 10.49
C GLN A 6 -29.00 -44.23 10.50
N PRO A 7 -28.43 -43.84 9.35
CA PRO A 7 -27.56 -42.68 9.31
C PRO A 7 -28.40 -41.45 9.66
N ASP A 8 -27.95 -40.72 10.67
CA ASP A 8 -28.62 -39.52 11.15
C ASP A 8 -28.67 -38.47 10.02
N SER A 9 -29.86 -37.91 9.79
CA SER A 9 -30.15 -36.83 8.82
C SER A 9 -29.26 -35.59 8.96
N SER A 10 -28.53 -35.46 10.06
CA SER A 10 -27.52 -34.41 10.29
C SER A 10 -26.25 -34.56 9.44
N THR A 11 -26.01 -35.73 8.84
CA THR A 11 -24.83 -35.97 7.99
C THR A 11 -24.97 -35.28 6.62
N ASP A 12 -26.22 -35.11 6.15
CA ASP A 12 -26.53 -34.43 4.89
C ASP A 12 -26.32 -32.91 4.96
N ASP A 13 -26.29 -32.35 6.17
CA ASP A 13 -25.99 -30.93 6.43
C ASP A 13 -24.48 -30.67 6.68
N ASN A 14 -23.62 -31.69 6.57
CA ASN A 14 -22.18 -31.50 6.75
C ASN A 14 -21.57 -30.85 5.49
N PRO A 15 -21.05 -29.60 5.58
CA PRO A 15 -20.51 -28.88 4.43
C PRO A 15 -19.26 -29.55 3.83
N PHE A 16 -18.62 -30.47 4.57
CA PHE A 16 -17.41 -31.20 4.14
C PHE A 16 -17.68 -32.66 3.73
N ALA A 17 -18.94 -33.12 3.72
CA ALA A 17 -19.25 -34.47 3.24
C ALA A 17 -19.03 -34.58 1.72
N ALA A 18 -18.52 -35.73 1.29
CA ALA A 18 -18.44 -36.08 -0.12
C ALA A 18 -19.87 -36.11 -0.71
N PRO A 19 -20.07 -35.65 -1.96
CA PRO A 19 -21.38 -35.74 -2.60
C PRO A 19 -21.88 -37.19 -2.61
N PRO A 20 -23.18 -37.43 -2.33
CA PRO A 20 -23.74 -38.78 -2.35
C PRO A 20 -23.65 -39.38 -3.77
N GLU A 21 -23.29 -40.66 -3.82
CA GLU A 21 -23.06 -41.42 -5.04
C GLU A 21 -24.36 -41.57 -5.85
N GLY A 22 -24.30 -41.37 -7.18
CA GLY A 22 -25.45 -41.52 -8.09
C GLY A 22 -26.05 -40.23 -8.65
N ARG A 23 -25.46 -39.06 -8.35
CA ARG A 23 -25.87 -37.78 -8.96
C ARG A 23 -25.06 -37.49 -10.23
N PRO A 24 -25.67 -36.92 -11.29
CA PRO A 24 -24.94 -36.46 -12.46
C PRO A 24 -23.91 -35.41 -12.05
N GLU A 25 -22.74 -35.47 -12.69
CA GLU A 25 -21.58 -34.65 -12.38
C GLU A 25 -21.89 -33.18 -12.66
N GLN A 26 -21.99 -32.37 -11.60
CA GLN A 26 -22.26 -30.94 -11.73
C GLN A 26 -20.94 -30.17 -11.80
N PRO A 27 -20.83 -29.14 -12.65
CA PRO A 27 -19.67 -28.25 -12.64
C PRO A 27 -19.51 -27.66 -11.23
N TRP A 28 -18.28 -27.66 -10.73
CA TRP A 28 -17.98 -27.22 -9.37
C TRP A 28 -18.47 -25.79 -9.17
N GLN A 29 -19.37 -25.59 -8.21
CA GLN A 29 -19.86 -24.30 -7.77
C GLN A 29 -19.38 -24.05 -6.33
N PRO A 30 -18.86 -22.85 -6.01
CA PRO A 30 -18.52 -22.50 -4.64
C PRO A 30 -19.80 -22.47 -3.79
N ARG A 31 -19.95 -23.44 -2.89
CA ARG A 31 -21.03 -23.43 -1.89
C ARG A 31 -20.81 -22.22 -0.97
N GLY A 32 -21.68 -21.23 -1.06
CA GLY A 32 -21.64 -20.04 -0.20
C GLY A 32 -21.68 -20.47 1.27
N GLY A 33 -20.72 -19.96 2.06
CA GLY A 33 -20.69 -20.17 3.50
C GLY A 33 -21.97 -19.66 4.13
N GLY A 34 -22.71 -20.55 4.77
CA GLY A 34 -23.96 -20.23 5.43
C GLY A 34 -23.72 -19.61 6.80
N ASP A 35 -24.33 -18.45 7.03
CA ASP A 35 -24.67 -17.97 8.36
C ASP A 35 -26.10 -18.46 8.64
N GLY A 36 -26.24 -19.48 9.50
CA GLY A 36 -27.52 -20.08 9.84
C GLY A 36 -28.40 -19.14 10.68
N GLY A 37 -29.69 -19.03 10.33
CA GLY A 37 -30.69 -18.40 11.18
C GLY A 37 -32.03 -18.11 10.50
N THR A 38 -32.91 -19.11 10.50
CA THR A 38 -34.37 -19.03 10.70
C THR A 38 -35.22 -18.16 9.75
N GLY A 39 -36.19 -18.81 9.10
CA GLY A 39 -37.15 -18.20 8.19
C GLY A 39 -38.08 -17.15 8.79
N GLY A 40 -38.67 -16.36 7.91
CA GLY A 40 -39.72 -15.40 8.22
C GLY A 40 -39.87 -14.38 7.09
N ASN A 41 -40.99 -14.45 6.38
CA ASN A 41 -41.44 -13.45 5.41
C ASN A 41 -41.64 -12.09 6.12
N ASP A 42 -41.02 -11.01 5.64
CA ASP A 42 -41.55 -9.64 5.82
C ASP A 42 -40.90 -8.65 4.82
N PRO A 43 -41.67 -7.86 4.07
CA PRO A 43 -41.16 -6.78 3.22
C PRO A 43 -41.39 -5.41 3.89
N LYS A 44 -40.42 -4.90 4.66
CA LYS A 44 -40.40 -3.48 5.05
C LYS A 44 -39.07 -3.07 5.69
N GLY A 45 -38.48 -1.98 5.21
CA GLY A 45 -37.50 -1.19 5.97
C GLY A 45 -36.21 -0.85 5.21
N SER A 46 -36.27 0.18 4.36
CA SER A 46 -35.08 0.98 4.06
C SER A 46 -34.74 1.84 5.27
N GLU A 47 -33.64 1.57 5.98
CA GLU A 47 -32.93 2.58 6.77
C GLU A 47 -31.53 2.10 7.20
N GLY A 48 -30.52 2.95 7.07
CA GLY A 48 -29.31 2.89 7.91
C GLY A 48 -28.11 2.13 7.35
N GLY A 49 -27.13 2.88 6.85
CA GLY A 49 -25.88 2.35 6.32
C GLY A 49 -25.00 1.64 7.33
N ARG A 50 -24.51 0.47 6.94
CA ARG A 50 -23.15 0.02 7.23
C ARG A 50 -22.77 -0.96 6.14
N GLY A 51 -22.06 -0.46 5.13
CA GLY A 51 -21.56 -1.30 4.04
C GLY A 51 -20.82 -2.48 4.65
N GLY A 52 -21.26 -3.69 4.28
CA GLY A 52 -20.56 -4.93 4.62
C GLY A 52 -19.09 -4.87 4.19
N PRO A 53 -18.23 -5.77 4.71
CA PRO A 53 -16.79 -5.71 4.47
C PRO A 53 -16.54 -5.54 2.98
N ALA A 54 -15.89 -4.43 2.59
CA ALA A 54 -15.62 -4.18 1.18
C ALA A 54 -14.87 -5.39 0.64
N ARG A 55 -15.56 -6.12 -0.24
CA ARG A 55 -15.04 -7.34 -0.86
C ARG A 55 -13.70 -6.98 -1.50
N TRP A 56 -12.66 -7.75 -1.18
CA TRP A 56 -11.35 -7.59 -1.79
C TRP A 56 -11.50 -7.84 -3.30
N ASP A 57 -11.26 -6.83 -4.12
CA ASP A 57 -11.31 -6.94 -5.58
C ASP A 57 -9.87 -6.86 -6.15
N PRO A 58 -9.31 -7.97 -6.66
CA PRO A 58 -7.96 -7.99 -7.22
C PRO A 58 -7.79 -7.12 -8.47
N THR A 59 -8.88 -6.71 -9.12
CA THR A 59 -8.87 -5.84 -10.30
C THR A 59 -8.93 -4.36 -9.94
N ASP A 60 -9.16 -4.00 -8.68
CA ASP A 60 -9.25 -2.60 -8.29
C ASP A 60 -7.92 -1.85 -8.47
N PRO A 61 -7.89 -0.76 -9.25
CA PRO A 61 -6.66 -0.02 -9.51
C PRO A 61 -6.09 0.59 -8.23
N ILE A 62 -6.93 1.05 -7.30
CA ILE A 62 -6.46 1.64 -6.03
C ILE A 62 -5.74 0.61 -5.17
N GLN A 63 -6.29 -0.60 -5.08
CA GLN A 63 -5.72 -1.67 -4.28
C GLN A 63 -4.36 -2.12 -4.82
N ARG A 64 -4.16 -2.12 -6.15
CA ARG A 64 -2.86 -2.40 -6.79
C ARG A 64 -1.84 -1.31 -6.53
N ARG A 65 -2.24 -0.03 -6.67
CA ARG A 65 -1.37 1.12 -6.44
C ARG A 65 -0.83 1.19 -5.02
N ALA A 66 -1.64 0.85 -4.01
CA ALA A 66 -1.19 0.78 -2.63
C ALA A 66 -0.08 -0.27 -2.41
N ARG A 67 -0.20 -1.45 -3.05
CA ARG A 67 0.83 -2.50 -2.99
C ARG A 67 2.11 -2.08 -3.72
N TYR A 68 1.98 -1.45 -4.88
CA TYR A 68 3.12 -0.94 -5.63
C TYR A 68 3.84 0.18 -4.88
N ALA A 69 3.12 1.06 -4.18
CA ALA A 69 3.73 2.09 -3.34
C ALA A 69 4.58 1.49 -2.20
N LEU A 70 4.08 0.45 -1.53
CA LEU A 70 4.83 -0.25 -0.47
C LEU A 70 6.08 -0.95 -1.02
N LEU A 71 5.95 -1.70 -2.11
CA LEU A 71 7.07 -2.41 -2.72
C LEU A 71 8.13 -1.44 -3.26
N ALA A 72 7.71 -0.40 -3.98
CA ALA A 72 8.61 0.61 -4.50
C ALA A 72 9.30 1.40 -3.37
N GLY A 73 8.59 1.71 -2.29
CA GLY A 73 9.15 2.38 -1.12
C GLY A 73 10.21 1.52 -0.42
N MET A 74 9.87 0.25 -0.16
CA MET A 74 10.78 -0.71 0.47
C MET A 74 12.08 -0.89 -0.36
N TRP A 75 11.95 -1.13 -1.66
CA TRP A 75 13.11 -1.28 -2.55
C TRP A 75 13.87 0.04 -2.75
N GLY A 76 13.17 1.17 -2.85
CA GLY A 76 13.80 2.49 -2.99
C GLY A 76 14.65 2.87 -1.79
N PHE A 77 14.17 2.60 -0.57
CA PHE A 77 14.94 2.80 0.64
C PHE A 77 16.16 1.88 0.72
N PHE A 78 15.99 0.61 0.38
CA PHE A 78 17.08 -0.35 0.31
C PHE A 78 18.19 0.18 -0.62
N PHE A 79 17.90 0.47 -1.90
CA PHE A 79 18.91 0.97 -2.83
C PHE A 79 19.52 2.32 -2.42
N GLY A 80 18.77 3.17 -1.72
CA GLY A 80 19.27 4.40 -1.12
C GLY A 80 20.37 4.16 -0.08
N ILE A 81 20.25 3.12 0.75
CA ILE A 81 21.26 2.75 1.75
C ILE A 81 22.46 2.03 1.13
N PHE A 82 22.23 1.13 0.17
CA PHE A 82 23.29 0.29 -0.40
C PHE A 82 24.17 0.98 -1.47
N GLY A 83 24.10 2.32 -1.57
CA GLY A 83 25.04 3.10 -2.37
C GLY A 83 24.62 3.38 -3.81
N ILE A 84 23.34 3.17 -4.15
CA ILE A 84 22.79 3.51 -5.48
C ILE A 84 21.68 4.57 -5.31
N PRO A 85 22.04 5.81 -4.90
CA PRO A 85 21.06 6.84 -4.55
C PRO A 85 20.17 7.24 -5.73
N SER A 86 20.65 7.13 -6.97
CA SER A 86 19.85 7.42 -8.18
C SER A 86 18.64 6.52 -8.30
N VAL A 87 18.84 5.22 -8.08
CA VAL A 87 17.78 4.21 -8.17
C VAL A 87 16.83 4.36 -6.99
N GLY A 88 17.37 4.60 -5.79
CA GLY A 88 16.59 4.89 -4.60
C GLY A 88 15.69 6.12 -4.76
N LEU A 89 16.19 7.19 -5.37
CA LEU A 89 15.44 8.42 -5.64
C LEU A 89 14.31 8.18 -6.64
N MET A 90 14.59 7.50 -7.77
CA MET A 90 13.58 7.18 -8.77
C MET A 90 12.45 6.30 -8.20
N LEU A 91 12.81 5.26 -7.43
CA LEU A 91 11.84 4.38 -6.77
C LEU A 91 11.07 5.10 -5.66
N GLY A 92 11.73 5.95 -4.88
CA GLY A 92 11.09 6.77 -3.86
C GLY A 92 10.07 7.74 -4.44
N ALA A 93 10.41 8.42 -5.54
CA ALA A 93 9.48 9.30 -6.25
C ALA A 93 8.27 8.53 -6.81
N LEU A 94 8.52 7.36 -7.39
CA LEU A 94 7.46 6.47 -7.88
C LEU A 94 6.54 6.01 -6.73
N ALA A 95 7.10 5.66 -5.58
CA ALA A 95 6.36 5.26 -4.39
C ALA A 95 5.50 6.40 -3.84
N LEU A 96 6.01 7.64 -3.81
CA LEU A 96 5.22 8.83 -3.46
C LEU A 96 4.04 9.02 -4.42
N TYR A 97 4.27 8.93 -5.74
CA TYR A 97 3.22 9.09 -6.74
C TYR A 97 2.10 8.06 -6.56
N TRP A 98 2.43 6.77 -6.44
CA TRP A 98 1.43 5.72 -6.26
C TRP A 98 0.75 5.77 -4.90
N GLY A 99 1.48 6.12 -3.83
CA GLY A 99 0.93 6.29 -2.49
C GLY A 99 -0.08 7.43 -2.44
N ILE A 100 0.28 8.60 -2.97
CA ILE A 100 -0.62 9.77 -3.07
C ILE A 100 -1.81 9.44 -3.98
N SER A 101 -1.58 8.78 -5.12
CA SER A 101 -2.64 8.40 -6.06
C SER A 101 -3.61 7.36 -5.48
N ALA A 102 -3.15 6.44 -4.63
CA ALA A 102 -4.01 5.48 -3.94
C ALA A 102 -4.85 6.15 -2.84
N LEU A 103 -4.26 7.12 -2.12
CA LEU A 103 -4.97 7.89 -1.11
C LEU A 103 -5.99 8.85 -1.70
N ARG A 104 -5.72 9.43 -2.89
CA ARG A 104 -6.60 10.39 -3.57
C ARG A 104 -7.58 9.76 -4.56
N GLY A 105 -7.31 8.54 -5.05
CA GLY A 105 -8.10 7.92 -6.11
C GLY A 105 -9.54 7.59 -5.68
N LYS A 106 -10.54 7.83 -6.52
CA LYS A 106 -11.91 7.33 -6.25
C LYS A 106 -11.95 5.83 -6.54
N PRO A 107 -12.37 4.93 -5.61
CA PRO A 107 -12.58 3.54 -5.98
C PRO A 107 -13.57 3.52 -7.14
N ALA A 108 -13.29 2.68 -8.14
CA ALA A 108 -14.21 2.51 -9.25
C ALA A 108 -15.50 1.99 -8.63
N SER A 109 -16.47 2.88 -8.44
CA SER A 109 -17.81 2.47 -8.09
C SER A 109 -18.22 1.57 -9.24
N THR A 110 -18.38 0.27 -8.97
CA THR A 110 -19.18 -0.58 -9.84
C THR A 110 -20.54 0.10 -9.88
N ALA A 111 -20.72 1.01 -10.83
CA ALA A 111 -21.98 1.64 -11.11
C ALA A 111 -22.90 0.49 -11.48
N SER A 112 -23.69 0.06 -10.50
CA SER A 112 -25.00 -0.46 -10.76
C SER A 112 -25.65 0.56 -11.69
N THR A 113 -25.73 0.22 -12.97
CA THR A 113 -26.69 0.80 -13.90
C THR A 113 -28.07 0.54 -13.31
N GLN A 114 -28.50 1.39 -12.38
CA GLN A 114 -29.87 1.53 -11.95
C GLN A 114 -30.35 2.86 -12.55
N PRO A 115 -31.20 2.83 -13.59
CA PRO A 115 -31.80 4.04 -14.10
C PRO A 115 -32.75 4.59 -13.04
N GLY A 116 -32.47 5.77 -12.48
CA GLY A 116 -33.47 6.53 -11.70
C GLY A 116 -33.06 7.16 -10.36
N ALA A 117 -31.78 7.21 -9.98
CA ALA A 117 -31.39 7.88 -8.73
C ALA A 117 -30.95 9.34 -8.94
N SER A 118 -31.68 10.28 -8.36
CA SER A 118 -31.43 11.74 -8.37
C SER A 118 -30.12 12.13 -7.67
N PRO A 119 -29.42 13.20 -8.10
CA PRO A 119 -28.11 13.56 -7.59
C PRO A 119 -28.22 14.51 -6.39
N THR A 120 -28.55 13.99 -5.20
CA THR A 120 -28.21 14.70 -3.96
C THR A 120 -26.96 14.05 -3.37
N ALA A 121 -25.80 14.49 -3.86
CA ALA A 121 -24.50 13.95 -3.50
C ALA A 121 -23.94 14.63 -2.25
N SER A 122 -24.07 13.97 -1.10
CA SER A 122 -23.16 14.21 0.03
C SER A 122 -21.72 13.85 -0.40
N PRO A 123 -20.68 14.54 0.10
CA PRO A 123 -19.30 14.25 -0.26
C PRO A 123 -18.91 12.86 0.23
N SER A 124 -19.05 11.87 -0.64
CA SER A 124 -18.65 10.50 -0.34
C SER A 124 -17.12 10.44 -0.26
N PRO A 125 -16.53 9.87 0.81
CA PRO A 125 -15.08 9.89 1.02
C PRO A 125 -14.35 9.37 -0.22
N GLY A 126 -13.48 10.17 -0.82
CA GLY A 126 -12.60 9.71 -1.91
C GLY A 126 -11.47 8.84 -1.37
N GLY A 127 -10.82 8.02 -2.20
CA GLY A 127 -9.67 7.23 -1.75
C GLY A 127 -10.01 5.87 -1.19
N LEU A 128 -8.97 5.29 -0.59
CA LEU A 128 -9.08 4.21 0.41
C LEU A 128 -10.03 4.56 1.57
N ALA A 129 -10.45 5.82 1.71
CA ALA A 129 -11.46 6.27 2.67
C ALA A 129 -12.86 5.69 2.39
N ALA A 130 -13.25 5.60 1.11
CA ALA A 130 -14.58 5.12 0.68
C ALA A 130 -14.82 3.64 0.99
N LEU A 131 -13.74 2.84 1.02
CA LEU A 131 -13.77 1.40 1.26
C LEU A 131 -13.99 1.03 2.74
N GLY A 132 -14.12 2.03 3.64
CA GLY A 132 -14.43 1.82 5.05
C GLY A 132 -13.39 0.95 5.78
N GLU A 133 -13.87 0.08 6.67
CA GLU A 133 -13.05 -0.77 7.54
C GLU A 133 -12.19 -1.78 6.77
N ALA A 134 -12.70 -2.29 5.65
CA ALA A 134 -12.01 -3.26 4.81
C ALA A 134 -10.78 -2.69 4.08
N ALA A 135 -10.64 -1.36 4.04
CA ALA A 135 -9.48 -0.68 3.48
C ALA A 135 -8.29 -0.57 4.45
N ARG A 136 -8.48 -0.88 5.75
CA ARG A 136 -7.44 -0.71 6.78
C ARG A 136 -6.07 -1.29 6.42
N PRO A 137 -5.93 -2.56 5.99
CA PRO A 137 -4.63 -3.13 5.64
C PRO A 137 -3.99 -2.44 4.42
N GLN A 138 -4.78 -1.80 3.57
CA GLN A 138 -4.29 -1.09 2.41
C GLN A 138 -3.85 0.34 2.75
N ARG A 139 -4.56 0.98 3.68
CA ARG A 139 -4.17 2.29 4.20
C ARG A 139 -2.85 2.20 4.96
N THR A 140 -2.68 1.18 5.80
CA THR A 140 -1.40 0.97 6.50
C THR A 140 -0.27 0.76 5.49
N ALA A 141 -0.49 -0.05 4.45
CA ALA A 141 0.49 -0.28 3.39
C ALA A 141 0.86 1.01 2.61
N ALA A 142 -0.13 1.84 2.25
CA ALA A 142 0.11 3.09 1.55
C ALA A 142 0.86 4.10 2.43
N VAL A 143 0.49 4.21 3.70
CA VAL A 143 1.13 5.13 4.65
C VAL A 143 2.57 4.69 4.95
N SER A 144 2.81 3.40 5.18
CA SER A 144 4.18 2.90 5.39
C SER A 144 5.05 3.13 4.15
N GLY A 145 4.50 2.89 2.95
CA GLY A 145 5.17 3.18 1.69
C GLY A 145 5.56 4.66 1.54
N LEU A 146 4.69 5.59 1.91
CA LEU A 146 4.98 7.03 1.89
C LEU A 146 6.07 7.43 2.88
N ILE A 147 6.02 6.91 4.11
CA ILE A 147 7.04 7.20 5.13
C ILE A 147 8.40 6.70 4.64
N THR A 148 8.48 5.44 4.20
CA THR A 148 9.71 4.85 3.69
C THR A 148 10.24 5.59 2.45
N ALA A 149 9.35 5.98 1.53
CA ALA A 149 9.73 6.77 0.36
C ALA A 149 10.28 8.15 0.71
N SER A 150 9.67 8.83 1.69
CA SER A 150 10.15 10.14 2.16
C SER A 150 11.57 10.05 2.74
N LEU A 151 11.83 9.01 3.54
CA LEU A 151 13.14 8.76 4.12
C LEU A 151 14.19 8.43 3.04
N ALA A 152 13.83 7.62 2.04
CA ALA A 152 14.69 7.30 0.92
C ALA A 152 15.10 8.56 0.11
N ILE A 153 14.14 9.44 -0.16
CA ILE A 153 14.38 10.70 -0.88
C ILE A 153 15.29 11.63 -0.06
N LEU A 154 15.06 11.76 1.24
CA LEU A 154 15.93 12.56 2.12
C LEU A 154 17.37 12.05 2.15
N LEU A 155 17.56 10.73 2.25
CA LEU A 155 18.89 10.11 2.17
C LEU A 155 19.56 10.38 0.83
N ALA A 156 18.84 10.20 -0.29
CA ALA A 156 19.38 10.47 -1.62
C ALA A 156 19.75 11.95 -1.80
N MET A 157 18.86 12.87 -1.43
CA MET A 157 19.14 14.31 -1.48
C MET A 157 20.34 14.69 -0.62
N THR A 158 20.46 14.12 0.58
CA THR A 158 21.61 14.36 1.45
C THR A 158 22.89 13.87 0.78
N SER A 159 22.88 12.66 0.22
CA SER A 159 24.04 12.08 -0.50
C SER A 159 24.49 12.96 -1.68
N TYR A 160 23.57 13.37 -2.55
CA TYR A 160 23.89 14.27 -3.66
C TYR A 160 24.32 15.67 -3.19
N GLY A 161 23.74 16.16 -2.10
CA GLY A 161 24.14 17.41 -1.47
C GLY A 161 25.60 17.39 -1.00
N LEU A 162 26.04 16.30 -0.38
CA LEU A 162 27.44 16.11 -0.01
C LEU A 162 28.34 16.07 -1.25
N GLN A 163 27.96 15.33 -2.30
CA GLN A 163 28.77 15.27 -3.53
C GLN A 163 28.94 16.65 -4.16
N LEU A 164 27.88 17.46 -4.18
CA LEU A 164 27.93 18.81 -4.75
C LEU A 164 28.77 19.76 -3.90
N ALA A 165 28.58 19.72 -2.58
CA ALA A 165 29.30 20.58 -1.64
C ALA A 165 30.80 20.26 -1.55
N TYR A 166 31.19 18.98 -1.71
CA TYR A 166 32.58 18.55 -1.67
C TYR A 166 33.22 18.40 -3.07
N LYS A 167 32.50 18.73 -4.15
CA LYS A 167 33.01 18.55 -5.53
C LYS A 167 34.35 19.25 -5.73
N ASP A 168 34.47 20.50 -5.30
CA ASP A 168 35.66 21.32 -5.56
C ASP A 168 36.87 20.82 -4.76
N PHE A 169 36.65 20.30 -3.55
CA PHE A 169 37.67 19.60 -2.79
C PHE A 169 38.15 18.34 -3.51
N TYR A 170 37.23 17.47 -3.97
CA TYR A 170 37.60 16.22 -4.64
C TYR A 170 38.29 16.47 -5.98
N VAL A 171 37.78 17.42 -6.79
CA VAL A 171 38.41 17.78 -8.07
C VAL A 171 39.82 18.36 -7.85
N CYS A 172 40.00 19.25 -6.86
CA CYS A 172 41.32 19.80 -6.53
C CYS A 172 42.30 18.71 -6.09
N ARG A 173 41.85 17.80 -5.23
CA ARG A 173 42.67 16.70 -4.72
C ARG A 173 43.06 15.71 -5.83
N ASP A 174 42.16 15.44 -6.76
CA ASP A 174 42.42 14.51 -7.87
C ASP A 174 43.36 15.12 -8.93
N ASP A 175 43.42 16.45 -9.06
CA ASP A 175 44.32 17.17 -9.99
C ASP A 175 45.66 17.60 -9.34
N ALA A 176 45.81 17.40 -8.03
CA ALA A 176 47.01 17.79 -7.29
C ALA A 176 48.21 16.89 -7.62
N LEU A 177 49.24 17.47 -8.26
CA LEU A 177 50.50 16.78 -8.59
C LEU A 177 51.49 16.69 -7.42
N THR A 178 51.30 17.47 -6.35
CA THR A 178 52.20 17.54 -5.19
C THR A 178 51.45 17.56 -3.85
N GLN A 179 52.09 17.03 -2.81
CA GLN A 179 51.56 17.05 -1.42
C GLN A 179 51.32 18.47 -0.88
N SER A 180 52.09 19.47 -1.33
CA SER A 180 51.84 20.87 -0.94
C SER A 180 50.57 21.45 -1.58
N ALA A 181 50.25 21.07 -2.83
CA ALA A 181 49.00 21.44 -3.48
C ALA A 181 47.80 20.72 -2.84
N GLU A 182 47.96 19.45 -2.45
CA GLU A 182 46.93 18.69 -1.74
C GLU A 182 46.52 19.37 -0.43
N LEU A 183 47.48 19.86 0.35
CA LEU A 183 47.20 20.60 1.59
C LEU A 183 46.48 21.93 1.36
N GLN A 184 46.74 22.60 0.23
CA GLN A 184 46.02 23.82 -0.15
C GLN A 184 44.55 23.54 -0.49
N CYS A 185 44.21 22.34 -1.00
CA CYS A 185 42.83 21.93 -1.28
C CYS A 185 41.95 21.88 -0.02
N ASN A 186 42.52 21.72 1.18
CA ASN A 186 41.75 21.75 2.43
C ASN A 186 41.06 23.10 2.68
N THR A 187 41.49 24.18 2.03
CA THR A 187 40.83 25.50 2.10
C THR A 187 39.51 25.54 1.35
N LEU A 188 39.24 24.56 0.48
CA LEU A 188 37.98 24.42 -0.28
C LEU A 188 36.92 23.60 0.47
N LEU A 189 37.21 23.12 1.70
CA LEU A 189 36.19 22.50 2.51
C LEU A 189 35.13 23.55 2.88
N PRO A 190 33.84 23.26 2.70
CA PRO A 190 32.81 24.15 3.19
C PRO A 190 32.94 24.32 4.70
N ASP A 191 32.82 25.57 5.17
CA ASP A 191 32.76 25.86 6.61
C ASP A 191 31.70 24.95 7.26
N ASN A 192 32.03 24.43 8.44
CA ASN A 192 31.20 23.52 9.21
C ASN A 192 29.86 24.19 9.59
N VAL A 193 28.90 24.11 8.67
CA VAL A 193 27.53 24.61 8.80
C VAL A 193 26.84 24.07 10.05
N VAL A 194 27.15 22.83 10.47
CA VAL A 194 26.67 22.25 11.73
C VAL A 194 27.23 23.00 12.94
N GLY A 195 28.51 23.39 12.90
CA GLY A 195 29.14 24.21 13.94
C GLY A 195 28.56 25.62 13.99
N ALA A 196 28.30 26.23 12.82
CA ALA A 196 27.64 27.53 12.75
C ALA A 196 26.19 27.48 13.28
N ILE A 197 25.42 26.45 12.91
CA ILE A 197 24.03 26.26 13.37
C ILE A 197 23.95 25.95 14.87
N LEU A 198 24.88 25.17 15.41
CA LEU A 198 24.95 24.89 16.86
C LEU A 198 25.42 26.11 17.66
N LYS A 199 26.31 26.94 17.10
CA LYS A 199 26.82 28.17 17.73
C LYS A 199 25.80 29.31 17.76
N VAL A 200 24.87 29.36 16.80
CA VAL A 200 23.75 30.32 16.80
C VAL A 200 22.68 29.96 17.83
N ARG A 201 22.70 28.74 18.38
CA ARG A 201 21.73 28.27 19.39
C ARG A 201 22.24 28.39 20.84
N GLN A 202 23.44 28.94 21.05
CA GLN A 202 23.99 29.30 22.37
C GLN A 202 24.01 30.82 22.51
#